data_AF-A0A453SLR7-F1
#
_entry.id   AF-A0A453SLR7-F1
#
_cell.length_a   1.000
_cell.length_b   1.000
_cell.length_c   1.000
_cell.angle_alpha   90.00
_cell.angle_beta   90.00
_cell.angle_gamma   90.00
#
_symmetry.space_group_name_H-M   'P 1'
#
loop_
_entity.id
_entity.type
_entity.pdbx_description
1 polymer ?
#
loop_
_entity_poly.entity_id
_entity_poly.type
_entity_poly.pdbx_seq_one_letter_code
_entity_poly.pdbx_strand_id
1 'polypeptide(L)'
;GPMPAWRRRLMWVTRLSARCILFSFGYHWITRKGRPAPRELAPIVVSNHVSYIDPIYFFYELFPTIVSSDSHDAIPFVGTIIRAMQVIYVDRFSPASRKSAVNEIKRKAAGNSFPRVLLFPEGTTTNGRFLISFQHGAFIPGYPVQPVVVRYPHVHFDQSWGNISLIALMFKMFTQFHNFMEVCISCTPQPLSVMFIGSNSSHNKLIPYMNN
;
A
#
# COMPACT_ATOMS: atom_id res chain seq x y z
N GLY A 1 -20.49 13.07 10.48
CA GLY A 1 -21.42 12.13 11.15
C GLY A 1 -20.87 10.72 11.09
N PRO A 2 -21.28 9.82 12.01
CA PRO A 2 -20.83 8.42 12.02
C PRO A 2 -21.24 7.70 10.72
N MET A 3 -20.44 6.72 10.29
CA MET A 3 -20.67 6.01 9.02
C MET A 3 -22.02 5.26 9.01
N PRO A 4 -22.82 5.40 7.93
CA PRO A 4 -24.09 4.68 7.77
C PRO A 4 -23.93 3.16 7.91
N ALA A 5 -24.94 2.49 8.49
CA ALA A 5 -24.89 1.05 8.78
C ALA A 5 -24.66 0.18 7.53
N TRP A 6 -25.23 0.54 6.38
CA TRP A 6 -25.04 -0.19 5.12
C TRP A 6 -23.57 -0.14 4.66
N ARG A 7 -22.89 1.00 4.87
CA ARG A 7 -21.47 1.17 4.53
C ARG A 7 -20.58 0.32 5.43
N ARG A 8 -20.89 0.24 6.74
CA ARG A 8 -20.22 -0.70 7.66
C ARG A 8 -20.41 -2.16 7.23
N ARG A 9 -21.62 -2.54 6.83
CA ARG A 9 -21.94 -3.92 6.40
C ARG A 9 -21.19 -4.27 5.11
N LEU A 10 -21.14 -3.35 4.14
CA LEU A 10 -20.34 -3.48 2.94
C LEU A 10 -18.85 -3.63 3.25
N MET A 11 -18.31 -2.84 4.19
CA MET A 11 -16.91 -2.95 4.62
C MET A 11 -16.58 -4.32 5.22
N TRP A 12 -17.50 -4.93 5.98
CA TRP A 12 -17.28 -6.28 6.51
C TRP A 12 -17.24 -7.33 5.40
N VAL A 13 -18.14 -7.25 4.44
CA VAL A 13 -18.16 -8.16 3.28
C VAL A 13 -16.89 -8.04 2.47
N THR A 14 -16.46 -6.81 2.14
CA THR A 14 -15.24 -6.60 1.34
C THR A 14 -13.98 -7.04 2.06
N ARG A 15 -13.89 -6.85 3.38
CA ARG A 15 -12.79 -7.37 4.21
C ARG A 15 -12.75 -8.89 4.21
N LEU A 16 -13.91 -9.54 4.33
CA LEU A 16 -14.00 -11.00 4.29
C LEU A 16 -13.57 -11.53 2.92
N SER A 17 -14.08 -10.93 1.83
CA SER A 17 -13.66 -11.28 0.46
C SER A 17 -12.15 -11.14 0.28
N ALA A 18 -11.56 -10.03 0.72
CA ALA A 18 -10.11 -9.83 0.65
C ALA A 18 -9.34 -10.88 1.45
N ARG A 19 -9.84 -11.25 2.63
CA ARG A 19 -9.23 -12.32 3.46
C ARG A 19 -9.30 -13.69 2.80
N CYS A 20 -10.42 -14.02 2.16
CA CYS A 20 -10.59 -15.26 1.39
C CYS A 20 -9.63 -15.30 0.20
N ILE A 21 -9.47 -14.19 -0.52
CA ILE A 21 -8.50 -14.08 -1.62
C ILE A 21 -7.08 -14.34 -1.09
N LEU A 22 -6.66 -13.65 -0.01
CA LEU A 22 -5.35 -13.87 0.61
C LEU A 22 -5.16 -15.34 1.04
N PHE A 23 -6.19 -15.95 1.61
CA PHE A 23 -6.17 -17.36 1.98
C PHE A 23 -5.96 -18.27 0.77
N SER A 24 -6.66 -18.02 -0.34
CA SER A 24 -6.52 -18.80 -1.58
C SER A 24 -5.11 -18.73 -2.21
N PHE A 25 -4.39 -17.62 -1.98
CA PHE A 25 -2.99 -17.46 -2.38
C PHE A 25 -1.99 -18.02 -1.34
N GLY A 26 -2.45 -18.80 -0.36
CA GLY A 26 -1.59 -19.45 0.63
C GLY A 26 -1.16 -18.56 1.80
N TYR A 27 -1.64 -17.31 1.90
CA TYR A 27 -1.39 -16.43 3.05
C TYR A 27 -2.34 -16.78 4.21
N HIS A 28 -2.13 -17.96 4.78
CA HIS A 28 -2.93 -18.45 5.90
C HIS A 28 -2.61 -17.68 7.18
N TRP A 29 -1.35 -17.29 7.37
CA TRP A 29 -0.86 -16.56 8.54
C TRP A 29 -0.13 -15.29 8.12
N ILE A 30 -0.50 -14.17 8.72
CA ILE A 30 0.12 -12.87 8.45
C ILE A 30 0.63 -12.32 9.78
N THR A 31 1.95 -12.30 9.94
CA THR A 31 2.59 -11.80 11.16
C THR A 31 2.53 -10.29 11.17
N ARG A 32 1.99 -9.70 12.24
CA ARG A 32 1.83 -8.25 12.37
C ARG A 32 2.59 -7.76 13.59
N LYS A 33 3.47 -6.79 13.38
CA LYS A 33 4.18 -6.08 14.44
C LYS A 33 3.69 -4.63 14.48
N GLY A 34 3.22 -4.19 15.65
CA GLY A 34 2.64 -2.86 15.83
C GLY A 34 1.15 -2.78 15.48
N ARG A 35 0.58 -1.58 15.60
CA ARG A 35 -0.82 -1.27 15.26
C ARG A 35 -0.90 0.07 14.52
N PRO A 36 -1.79 0.20 13.53
CA PRO A 36 -1.96 1.47 12.82
C PRO A 36 -2.52 2.52 13.78
N ALA A 37 -1.88 3.69 13.86
CA ALA A 37 -2.39 4.82 14.61
C ALA A 37 -3.79 5.22 14.09
N PRO A 38 -4.67 5.84 14.90
CA PRO A 38 -5.95 6.40 14.44
C PRO A 38 -5.81 7.26 13.16
N ARG A 39 -6.86 7.31 12.34
CA ARG A 39 -6.81 8.04 11.06
C ARG A 39 -6.49 9.51 11.27
N GLU A 40 -7.04 10.07 12.33
CA GLU A 40 -6.91 11.46 12.73
C GLU A 40 -5.45 11.85 12.97
N LEU A 41 -4.64 10.90 13.45
CA LEU A 41 -3.21 11.09 13.71
C LEU A 41 -2.34 10.76 12.49
N ALA A 42 -2.81 9.89 11.60
CA ALA A 42 -2.09 9.48 10.41
C ALA A 42 -3.07 9.16 9.25
N PRO A 43 -3.52 10.19 8.51
CA PRO A 43 -4.48 10.02 7.42
C PRO A 43 -3.85 9.38 6.17
N ILE A 44 -2.52 9.41 6.06
CA ILE A 44 -1.75 8.84 4.96
C ILE A 44 -0.95 7.64 5.46
N VAL A 45 -0.99 6.54 4.72
CA VAL A 45 -0.19 5.33 4.93
C VAL A 45 0.81 5.22 3.79
N VAL A 46 2.05 4.94 4.13
CA VAL A 46 3.14 4.82 3.16
C VAL A 46 3.77 3.45 3.31
N SER A 47 3.84 2.70 2.22
CA SER A 47 4.43 1.36 2.20
C SER A 47 5.33 1.15 1.01
N ASN A 48 6.29 0.23 1.16
CA ASN A 48 6.97 -0.37 0.03
C ASN A 48 5.98 -1.18 -0.82
N HIS A 49 6.27 -1.34 -2.10
CA HIS A 49 5.48 -2.15 -3.01
C HIS A 49 6.35 -3.28 -3.55
N VAL A 50 6.12 -4.50 -3.08
CA VAL A 50 6.91 -5.68 -3.46
C VAL A 50 6.09 -6.57 -4.37
N SER A 51 4.81 -6.78 -4.06
CA SER A 51 3.96 -7.75 -4.74
C SER A 51 2.56 -7.22 -5.00
N TYR A 52 1.85 -7.87 -5.92
CA TYR A 52 0.44 -7.54 -6.21
C TYR A 52 -0.51 -7.97 -5.09
N ILE A 53 0.03 -8.70 -4.12
CA ILE A 53 -0.66 -9.01 -2.87
C ILE A 53 -0.72 -7.79 -1.94
N ASP A 54 0.19 -6.80 -2.05
CA ASP A 54 0.21 -5.65 -1.12
C ASP A 54 -1.11 -4.86 -1.14
N PRO A 55 -1.66 -4.45 -2.31
CA PRO A 55 -2.95 -3.77 -2.35
C PRO A 55 -4.09 -4.59 -1.72
N ILE A 56 -4.09 -5.92 -1.92
CA ILE A 56 -5.10 -6.83 -1.35
C ILE A 56 -4.98 -6.87 0.17
N TYR A 57 -3.75 -6.98 0.69
CA TYR A 57 -3.46 -6.93 2.12
C TYR A 57 -3.92 -5.61 2.74
N PHE A 58 -3.53 -4.47 2.16
CA PHE A 58 -3.91 -3.17 2.68
C PHE A 58 -5.41 -2.94 2.61
N PHE A 59 -6.09 -3.46 1.59
CA PHE A 59 -7.54 -3.42 1.49
C PHE A 59 -8.22 -4.23 2.60
N TYR A 60 -7.72 -5.44 2.87
CA TYR A 60 -8.15 -6.25 4.00
C TYR A 60 -7.90 -5.52 5.34
N GLU A 61 -6.74 -4.90 5.53
CA GLU A 61 -6.35 -4.35 6.82
C GLU A 61 -6.97 -2.98 7.10
N LEU A 62 -6.85 -2.04 6.16
CA LEU A 62 -7.12 -0.61 6.38
C LEU A 62 -8.25 -0.05 5.49
N PHE A 63 -8.68 -0.79 4.46
CA PHE A 63 -9.61 -0.33 3.44
C PHE A 63 -9.26 1.08 2.88
N PRO A 64 -8.02 1.32 2.42
CA PRO A 64 -7.59 2.64 2.03
C PRO A 64 -8.06 3.02 0.62
N THR A 65 -8.03 4.31 0.33
CA THR A 65 -7.91 4.82 -1.02
C THR A 65 -6.49 4.57 -1.54
N ILE A 66 -6.36 3.93 -2.70
CA ILE A 66 -5.06 3.64 -3.31
C ILE A 66 -4.72 4.72 -4.34
N VAL A 67 -3.44 5.09 -4.45
CA VAL A 67 -2.92 5.91 -5.55
C VAL A 67 -2.17 5.00 -6.50
N SER A 68 -2.52 5.04 -7.79
CA SER A 68 -1.90 4.18 -8.81
C SER A 68 -1.66 4.92 -10.11
N SER A 69 -0.61 4.56 -10.84
CA SER A 69 -0.32 5.13 -12.15
C SER A 69 -0.96 4.41 -13.32
N ASP A 70 -1.46 3.18 -13.11
CA ASP A 70 -2.07 2.36 -14.16
C ASP A 70 -3.51 1.99 -13.85
N SER A 71 -4.37 2.10 -14.88
CA SER A 71 -5.69 1.52 -14.89
C SER A 71 -5.58 0.02 -15.11
N HIS A 72 -5.79 -0.78 -14.06
CA HIS A 72 -5.82 -2.24 -14.14
C HIS A 72 -7.16 -2.75 -14.73
N ASP A 73 -7.74 -2.01 -15.68
CA ASP A 73 -9.09 -2.21 -16.20
C ASP A 73 -9.25 -3.52 -17.00
N ALA A 74 -8.14 -4.17 -17.34
CA ALA A 74 -8.12 -5.39 -18.15
C ALA A 74 -8.40 -6.69 -17.36
N ILE A 75 -8.50 -6.66 -16.02
CA ILE A 75 -8.77 -7.86 -15.22
C ILE A 75 -10.28 -7.93 -14.90
N PRO A 76 -11.01 -8.98 -15.33
CA PRO A 76 -12.42 -9.13 -14.99
C PRO A 76 -12.64 -9.15 -13.47
N PHE A 77 -13.71 -8.50 -12.99
CA PHE A 77 -14.05 -8.27 -11.57
C PHE A 77 -13.16 -7.26 -10.79
N VAL A 78 -12.00 -6.86 -11.30
CA VAL A 78 -11.13 -5.87 -10.65
C VAL A 78 -11.68 -4.44 -10.78
N GLY A 79 -12.35 -4.10 -11.89
CA GLY A 79 -12.93 -2.77 -12.10
C GLY A 79 -13.92 -2.33 -11.00
N THR A 80 -14.73 -3.25 -10.47
CA THR A 80 -15.66 -2.96 -9.35
C THR A 80 -14.91 -2.66 -8.06
N ILE A 81 -13.83 -3.40 -7.79
CA ILE A 81 -12.97 -3.21 -6.61
C ILE A 81 -12.22 -1.88 -6.73
N ILE A 82 -11.67 -1.57 -7.91
CA ILE A 82 -11.00 -0.29 -8.20
C ILE A 82 -11.92 0.90 -7.98
N ARG A 83 -13.17 0.82 -8.49
CA ARG A 83 -14.17 1.87 -8.26
C ARG A 83 -14.51 2.01 -6.76
N ALA A 84 -14.61 0.90 -6.03
CA ALA A 84 -14.82 0.92 -4.59
C ALA A 84 -13.62 1.48 -3.80
N MET A 85 -12.40 1.29 -4.28
CA MET A 85 -11.15 1.81 -3.69
C MET A 85 -10.93 3.30 -3.96
N GLN A 86 -11.78 3.96 -4.76
CA GLN A 86 -11.66 5.37 -5.14
C GLN A 86 -10.24 5.74 -5.60
N VAL A 87 -9.65 4.91 -6.45
CA VAL A 87 -8.24 5.04 -6.85
C VAL A 87 -7.95 6.44 -7.39
N ILE A 88 -6.87 7.05 -6.91
CA ILE A 88 -6.36 8.31 -7.47
C ILE A 88 -5.38 7.92 -8.57
N TYR A 89 -5.73 8.22 -9.82
CA TYR A 89 -4.86 7.98 -10.96
C TYR A 89 -3.81 9.08 -11.09
N VAL A 90 -2.57 8.69 -11.38
CA VAL A 90 -1.48 9.64 -11.61
C VAL A 90 -0.65 9.24 -12.83
N ASP A 91 -0.68 10.11 -13.84
CA ASP A 91 0.27 10.04 -14.95
C ASP A 91 1.55 10.77 -14.55
N ARG A 92 2.68 10.05 -14.60
CA ARG A 92 4.00 10.58 -14.18
C ARG A 92 4.60 11.52 -15.20
N PHE A 93 4.24 11.34 -16.47
CA PHE A 93 4.75 12.13 -17.58
C PHE A 93 4.00 13.47 -17.70
N SER A 94 2.80 13.57 -17.11
CA SER A 94 2.00 14.79 -17.07
C SER A 94 2.16 15.56 -15.74
N PRO A 95 2.82 16.74 -15.73
CA PRO A 95 2.89 17.61 -14.55
C PRO A 95 1.50 18.01 -14.03
N ALA A 96 0.53 18.22 -14.93
CA ALA A 96 -0.84 18.54 -14.56
C ALA A 96 -1.53 17.39 -13.82
N SER A 97 -1.32 16.14 -14.28
CA SER A 97 -1.84 14.94 -13.61
C SER A 97 -1.25 14.75 -12.22
N ARG A 98 0.07 14.93 -12.07
CA ARG A 98 0.74 14.92 -10.75
C ARG A 98 0.18 15.96 -9.80
N LYS A 99 -0.04 17.20 -10.27
CA LYS A 99 -0.64 18.27 -9.46
C LYS A 99 -2.07 17.94 -9.03
N SER A 100 -2.86 17.36 -9.93
CA SER A 100 -4.23 16.90 -9.64
C SER A 100 -4.24 15.81 -8.56
N ALA A 101 -3.37 14.81 -8.69
CA ALA A 101 -3.24 13.74 -7.71
C ALA A 101 -2.85 14.26 -6.32
N VAL A 102 -1.89 15.20 -6.23
CA VAL A 102 -1.52 15.84 -4.95
C VAL A 102 -2.69 16.57 -4.31
N ASN A 103 -3.48 17.32 -5.11
CA ASN A 103 -4.66 18.02 -4.59
C ASN A 103 -5.73 17.05 -4.09
N GLU A 104 -5.94 15.94 -4.79
CA GLU A 104 -6.90 14.91 -4.38
C GLU A 104 -6.45 14.18 -3.09
N ILE A 105 -5.15 13.89 -2.97
CA ILE A 105 -4.57 13.36 -1.72
C ILE A 105 -4.79 14.34 -0.57
N LYS A 106 -4.51 15.64 -0.76
CA LYS A 106 -4.76 16.68 0.25
C LYS A 106 -6.24 16.71 0.64
N ARG A 107 -7.15 16.71 -0.33
CA ARG A 107 -8.59 16.73 -0.11
C ARG A 107 -9.08 15.52 0.70
N LYS A 108 -8.56 14.32 0.40
CA LYS A 108 -8.90 13.09 1.14
C LYS A 108 -8.22 13.01 2.50
N ALA A 109 -7.04 13.60 2.69
CA ALA A 109 -6.33 13.61 3.97
C ALA A 109 -6.87 14.67 4.95
N ALA A 110 -7.42 15.79 4.44
CA ALA A 110 -7.86 16.94 5.24
C ALA A 110 -9.05 16.67 6.19
N GLY A 111 -9.84 15.62 5.96
CA GLY A 111 -11.04 15.36 6.76
C GLY A 111 -11.32 13.88 6.97
N ASN A 112 -12.20 13.57 7.93
CA ASN A 112 -12.53 12.18 8.31
C ASN A 112 -13.63 11.52 7.45
N SER A 113 -14.06 12.19 6.39
CA SER A 113 -15.12 11.70 5.49
C SER A 113 -14.64 10.65 4.49
N PHE A 114 -13.32 10.52 4.30
CA PHE A 114 -12.69 9.58 3.35
C PHE A 114 -11.88 8.51 4.08
N PRO A 115 -11.63 7.34 3.45
CA PRO A 115 -10.67 6.36 3.96
C PRO A 115 -9.22 6.88 3.93
N ARG A 116 -8.30 6.17 4.59
CA ARG A 116 -6.85 6.52 4.56
C ARG A 116 -6.33 6.50 3.14
N VAL A 117 -5.38 7.36 2.83
CA VAL A 117 -4.70 7.32 1.53
C VAL A 117 -3.50 6.40 1.66
N LEU A 118 -3.41 5.38 0.82
CA LEU A 118 -2.25 4.49 0.70
C LEU A 118 -1.38 4.94 -0.47
N LEU A 119 -0.11 5.18 -0.16
CA LEU A 119 0.91 5.58 -1.12
C LEU A 119 1.99 4.50 -1.19
N PHE A 120 2.30 4.11 -2.42
CA PHE A 120 3.47 3.32 -2.77
C PHE A 120 4.48 4.25 -3.46
N PRO A 121 5.25 5.03 -2.69
CA PRO A 121 6.14 6.07 -3.23
C PRO A 121 7.27 5.55 -4.13
N GLU A 122 7.48 4.23 -4.19
CA GLU A 122 8.37 3.57 -5.15
C GLU A 122 7.85 3.72 -6.58
N GLY A 123 6.53 3.77 -6.77
CA GLY A 123 5.92 3.83 -8.10
C GLY A 123 6.23 2.61 -8.98
N THR A 124 6.82 1.56 -8.45
CA THR A 124 7.03 0.30 -9.15
C THR A 124 7.17 -0.75 -8.08
N THR A 125 6.93 -2.01 -8.42
CA THR A 125 7.24 -3.11 -7.54
C THR A 125 8.76 -3.29 -7.46
N THR A 126 9.30 -3.46 -6.26
CA THR A 126 10.73 -3.66 -5.99
C THR A 126 11.00 -5.07 -5.50
N ASN A 127 12.27 -5.50 -5.52
CA ASN A 127 12.69 -6.83 -5.06
C ASN A 127 12.59 -7.02 -3.53
N GLY A 128 12.04 -6.04 -2.78
CA GLY A 128 11.89 -6.08 -1.33
C GLY A 128 13.19 -6.10 -0.53
N ARG A 129 14.37 -6.05 -1.17
CA ARG A 129 15.69 -6.05 -0.52
C ARG A 129 16.21 -4.64 -0.22
N PHE A 130 15.80 -3.66 -1.03
CA PHE A 130 16.15 -2.25 -0.85
C PHE A 130 14.95 -1.37 -1.18
N LEU A 131 14.66 -0.40 -0.32
CA LEU A 131 13.65 0.64 -0.60
C LEU A 131 14.27 1.64 -1.58
N ILE A 132 13.65 1.82 -2.74
CA ILE A 132 14.12 2.79 -3.75
C ILE A 132 13.73 4.22 -3.35
N SER A 133 14.43 5.21 -3.93
CA SER A 133 14.17 6.62 -3.70
C SER A 133 12.70 6.96 -3.90
N PHE A 134 12.09 7.49 -2.84
CA PHE A 134 10.71 7.88 -2.89
C PHE A 134 10.48 9.11 -3.77
N GLN A 135 9.42 9.06 -4.57
CA GLN A 135 8.97 10.23 -5.31
C GLN A 135 8.47 11.30 -4.33
N HIS A 136 9.19 12.42 -4.22
CA HIS A 136 8.86 13.55 -3.34
C HIS A 136 7.40 14.01 -3.45
N GLY A 137 6.78 13.83 -4.63
CA GLY A 137 5.38 14.13 -4.91
C GLY A 137 4.37 13.49 -3.95
N ALA A 138 4.67 12.28 -3.44
CA ALA A 138 3.82 11.56 -2.50
C ALA A 138 3.70 12.27 -1.13
N PHE A 139 4.67 13.12 -0.81
CA PHE A 139 4.83 13.73 0.51
C PHE A 139 4.49 15.22 0.55
N ILE A 140 4.34 15.88 -0.61
CA ILE A 140 3.89 17.28 -0.75
C ILE A 140 2.63 17.66 0.05
N PRO A 141 1.67 16.75 0.35
CA PRO A 141 0.48 17.10 1.13
C PRO A 141 0.73 17.67 2.53
N GLY A 142 1.86 17.37 3.17
CA GLY A 142 2.22 17.91 4.49
C GLY A 142 1.43 17.32 5.67
N TYR A 143 0.68 16.23 5.45
CA TYR A 143 -0.03 15.51 6.51
C TYR A 143 0.87 14.45 7.16
N PRO A 144 0.61 14.08 8.44
CA PRO A 144 1.30 12.98 9.09
C PRO A 144 1.15 11.67 8.31
N VAL A 145 2.23 10.89 8.26
CA VAL A 145 2.27 9.60 7.58
C VAL A 145 2.45 8.45 8.56
N GLN A 146 1.81 7.33 8.27
CA GLN A 146 2.03 6.04 8.92
C GLN A 146 2.92 5.18 8.01
N PRO A 147 4.21 5.01 8.36
CA PRO A 147 5.07 4.07 7.65
C PRO A 147 4.65 2.64 7.97
N VAL A 148 4.55 1.82 6.94
CA VAL A 148 4.31 0.38 7.00
C VAL A 148 5.35 -0.30 6.11
N VAL A 149 5.94 -1.39 6.60
CA VAL A 149 6.88 -2.20 5.82
C VAL A 149 6.28 -3.59 5.67
N VAL A 150 6.16 -4.05 4.44
CA VAL A 150 5.74 -5.41 4.08
C VAL A 150 6.96 -6.20 3.65
N ARG A 151 7.13 -7.39 4.22
CA ARG A 151 8.20 -8.34 3.87
C ARG A 151 7.58 -9.67 3.50
N TYR A 152 8.17 -10.32 2.51
CA TYR A 152 7.82 -11.67 2.08
C TYR A 152 9.01 -12.59 2.35
N PRO A 153 9.07 -13.24 3.53
CA PRO A 153 10.04 -14.29 3.78
C PRO A 153 9.80 -15.42 2.77
N HIS A 154 10.73 -15.62 1.84
CA HIS A 154 10.61 -16.69 0.86
C HIS A 154 11.47 -17.87 1.26
N VAL A 155 10.89 -19.06 1.20
CA VAL A 155 11.62 -20.32 1.34
C VAL A 155 11.94 -20.91 -0.05
N HIS A 156 10.99 -20.82 -1.00
CA HIS A 156 11.12 -21.50 -2.31
C HIS A 156 11.03 -20.56 -3.52
N PHE A 157 10.41 -19.38 -3.37
CA PHE A 157 10.14 -18.50 -4.50
C PHE A 157 10.02 -17.04 -4.06
N ASP A 158 10.60 -16.13 -4.84
CA ASP A 158 10.55 -14.68 -4.63
C ASP A 158 9.22 -14.09 -5.15
N GLN A 159 8.40 -13.55 -4.25
CA GLN A 159 7.10 -12.98 -4.56
C GLN A 159 7.16 -11.57 -5.16
N SER A 160 8.36 -11.01 -5.38
CA SER A 160 8.50 -9.70 -5.98
C SER A 160 8.06 -9.69 -7.43
N TRP A 161 7.23 -8.71 -7.77
CA TRP A 161 6.84 -8.49 -9.14
C TRP A 161 7.93 -7.67 -9.83
N GLY A 162 8.91 -8.35 -10.42
CA GLY A 162 9.97 -7.68 -11.19
C GLY A 162 10.06 -8.26 -12.58
N ASN A 163 10.61 -9.47 -12.66
CA ASN A 163 11.00 -10.09 -13.93
C ASN A 163 10.03 -11.18 -14.42
N ILE A 164 8.83 -11.27 -13.85
CA ILE A 164 7.88 -12.38 -14.09
C ILE A 164 6.51 -11.81 -14.43
N SER A 165 5.82 -12.41 -15.41
CA SER A 165 4.46 -12.03 -15.79
C SER A 165 3.47 -12.31 -14.67
N LEU A 166 2.40 -11.51 -14.58
CA LEU A 166 1.31 -11.66 -13.60
C LEU A 166 0.83 -13.12 -13.50
N ILE A 167 0.52 -13.73 -14.64
CA ILE A 167 -0.05 -15.08 -14.71
C ILE A 167 0.94 -16.12 -14.19
N ALA A 168 2.22 -16.01 -14.56
CA ALA A 168 3.25 -16.91 -14.06
C ALA A 168 3.47 -16.74 -12.55
N LEU A 169 3.40 -15.50 -12.05
CA LEU A 169 3.50 -15.22 -10.62
C LEU A 169 2.30 -15.81 -9.85
N MET A 170 1.07 -15.62 -10.36
CA MET A 170 -0.14 -16.19 -9.78
C MET A 170 -0.06 -17.72 -9.74
N PHE A 171 0.33 -18.36 -10.84
CA PHE A 171 0.48 -19.81 -10.90
C PHE A 171 1.49 -20.31 -9.86
N LYS A 172 2.66 -19.66 -9.75
CA LYS A 172 3.66 -20.01 -8.73
C LYS A 172 3.13 -19.88 -7.30
N MET A 173 2.39 -18.81 -7.01
CA MET A 173 1.76 -18.64 -5.69
C MET A 173 0.74 -19.74 -5.40
N PHE A 174 -0.04 -20.19 -6.39
CA PHE A 174 -0.98 -21.31 -6.23
C PHE A 174 -0.29 -22.68 -6.08
N THR A 175 0.92 -22.85 -6.63
CA THR A 175 1.70 -24.08 -6.46
C THR A 175 2.39 -24.17 -5.09
N GLN A 176 2.43 -23.09 -4.32
CA GLN A 176 2.94 -23.09 -2.96
C GLN A 176 1.79 -23.26 -1.97
N PHE A 177 1.84 -24.32 -1.15
CA PHE A 177 0.83 -24.58 -0.13
C PHE A 177 0.71 -23.44 0.90
N HIS A 178 1.82 -22.75 1.17
CA HIS A 178 1.85 -21.64 2.12
C HIS A 178 2.81 -20.55 1.68
N ASN A 179 2.36 -19.30 1.76
CA ASN A 179 3.14 -18.09 1.52
C ASN A 179 3.20 -17.26 2.80
N PHE A 180 4.40 -16.77 3.12
CA PHE A 180 4.63 -15.98 4.32
C PHE A 180 4.55 -14.48 4.02
N MET A 181 3.93 -13.74 4.94
CA MET A 181 3.88 -12.29 4.91
C MET A 181 4.12 -11.75 6.33
N GLU A 182 5.04 -10.81 6.44
CA GLU A 182 5.28 -10.05 7.66
C GLU A 182 5.02 -8.57 7.42
N VAL A 183 4.26 -7.96 8.33
CA VAL A 183 3.92 -6.54 8.24
C VAL A 183 4.32 -5.85 9.52
N CYS A 184 5.16 -4.83 9.36
CA CYS A 184 5.66 -4.01 10.44
C CYS A 184 5.08 -2.60 10.32
N ILE A 185 4.36 -2.18 11.35
CA ILE A 185 3.75 -0.86 11.45
C ILE A 185 4.53 -0.06 12.48
N SER A 186 5.09 1.08 12.08
CA SER A 186 5.86 1.93 12.99
C SER A 186 4.95 2.50 14.10
N CYS A 187 5.41 2.44 15.36
CA CYS A 187 4.63 2.87 16.52
C CYS A 187 4.37 4.38 16.58
N THR A 188 5.15 5.19 15.87
CA THR A 188 5.05 6.65 15.88
C THR A 188 4.65 7.15 14.50
N PRO A 189 3.53 7.90 14.36
CA PRO A 189 3.30 8.74 13.19
C PRO A 189 4.49 9.69 13.04
N GLN A 190 5.12 9.67 11.87
CA GLN A 190 6.33 10.48 11.65
C GLN A 190 5.94 11.76 10.90
N PRO A 191 6.47 12.93 11.31
CA PRO A 191 6.47 14.09 10.46
C PRO A 191 7.17 13.74 9.14
N LEU A 192 6.64 14.27 8.05
CA LEU A 192 7.15 14.09 6.70
C LEU A 192 8.68 14.27 6.58
N SER A 193 9.24 15.21 7.35
CA SER A 193 10.65 15.58 7.38
C SER A 193 11.58 14.49 7.91
N VAL A 194 11.08 13.60 8.78
CA VAL A 194 11.91 12.57 9.42
C VAL A 194 12.16 11.38 8.49
N MET A 195 11.39 11.25 7.40
CA MET A 195 11.60 10.22 6.39
C MET A 195 12.82 10.50 5.48
N PHE A 196 13.35 11.73 5.47
CA PHE A 196 14.38 12.20 4.54
C PHE A 196 15.75 12.49 5.16
N ILE A 197 15.96 12.25 6.46
CA ILE A 197 17.27 12.53 7.08
C ILE A 197 18.16 11.29 6.94
N GLY A 198 18.87 11.19 5.81
CA GLY A 198 19.79 10.06 5.58
C GLY A 198 20.55 10.07 4.25
N SER A 199 21.69 10.76 4.25
CA SER A 199 22.87 10.57 3.39
C SER A 199 23.00 11.42 2.11
N ASN A 200 24.16 12.07 2.07
CA ASN A 200 24.68 13.03 1.10
C ASN A 200 25.10 12.37 -0.25
N SER A 201 24.29 11.46 -0.77
CA SER A 201 24.54 10.76 -2.04
C SER A 201 23.20 10.48 -2.70
N SER A 202 22.88 11.23 -3.76
CA SER A 202 21.95 11.05 -4.91
C SER A 202 20.76 10.05 -4.88
N HIS A 203 20.47 9.41 -3.76
CA HIS A 203 19.53 8.32 -3.56
C HIS A 203 18.94 8.47 -2.15
N ASN A 204 17.71 8.99 -2.08
CA ASN A 204 16.94 9.08 -0.85
C ASN A 204 16.60 7.68 -0.33
N LYS A 205 17.47 7.11 0.51
CA LYS A 205 17.21 5.85 1.21
C LYS A 205 16.50 6.14 2.53
N LEU A 206 15.46 5.35 2.82
CA LEU A 206 14.93 5.27 4.18
C LEU A 206 16.00 4.71 5.13
N ILE A 207 16.08 5.30 6.32
CA ILE A 207 16.91 4.84 7.43
C ILE A 207 16.64 3.33 7.69
N PRO A 208 17.67 2.49 7.90
CA PRO A 208 17.48 1.13 8.38
C PRO A 208 17.02 1.17 9.84
N TYR A 209 15.72 1.28 10.09
CA TYR A 209 15.16 1.03 11.41
C TYR A 209 14.62 -0.40 11.44
N MET A 210 15.44 -1.37 11.86
CA MET A 210 15.07 -2.62 12.57
C MET A 210 16.35 -3.40 12.97
N ASN A 211 17.22 -2.80 13.77
CA ASN A 211 18.12 -3.55 14.64
C ASN A 211 17.82 -3.14 16.08
N ASN A 212 16.94 -3.92 16.71
CA ASN A 212 17.02 -4.34 18.11
C ASN A 212 16.17 -5.61 18.25
#